data_AF-A0A450WH06-F1
#
_entry.id   AF-A0A450WH06-F1
#
_cell.length_a   1.000
_cell.length_b   1.000
_cell.length_c   1.000
_cell.angle_alpha   90.00
_cell.angle_beta   90.00
_cell.angle_gamma   90.00
#
_symmetry.space_group_name_H-M   'P 1'
#
loop_
_entity.id
_entity.type
_entity.pdbx_description
1 polymer ?
#
loop_
_entity_poly.entity_id
_entity_poly.type
_entity_poly.pdbx_seq_one_letter_code
_entity_poly.pdbx_strand_id
1 'polypeptide(L)'
;MKNRFVFLALTALLFTGPICVGTAFGVENAPRISDREIIERLTRLEEGQRSIQKGMEERFTAMEKRMDQRFVAMEKRMDLMGDQTGQQISSLEKRVDDRLDAQWNLTLILIAAIFGLIGFVVWDRKTAIKPLERRFTRIADTIERDLEPESPKGSRFARLMNVLRELAPDDPRLADALRRHSLLEDLPRRPA
;
A
#
# COMPACT_ATOMS: atom_id res chain seq x y z
N MET A 1 -34.92 -79.91 16.28
CA MET A 1 -36.27 -79.40 16.63
C MET A 1 -36.38 -78.80 18.04
N LYS A 2 -35.57 -79.23 19.02
CA LYS A 2 -35.68 -78.80 20.45
C LYS A 2 -35.46 -77.30 20.69
N ASN A 3 -34.54 -76.65 19.96
CA ASN A 3 -34.21 -75.23 20.17
C ASN A 3 -35.27 -74.25 19.62
N ARG A 4 -36.09 -74.67 18.63
CA ARG A 4 -37.16 -73.82 18.08
C ARG A 4 -38.34 -73.68 19.03
N PHE A 5 -38.67 -74.74 19.77
CA PHE A 5 -39.71 -74.71 20.80
C PHE A 5 -39.32 -73.85 22.00
N VAL A 6 -38.05 -73.89 22.41
CA VAL A 6 -37.54 -73.03 23.48
C VAL A 6 -37.59 -71.56 23.06
N PHE A 7 -37.21 -71.25 21.82
CA PHE A 7 -37.28 -69.88 21.31
C PHE A 7 -38.72 -69.36 21.22
N LEU A 8 -39.66 -70.19 20.75
CA LEU A 8 -41.08 -69.85 20.68
C LEU A 8 -41.70 -69.63 22.08
N ALA A 9 -41.35 -70.46 23.06
CA ALA A 9 -41.80 -70.30 24.44
C ALA A 9 -41.24 -69.03 25.09
N LEU A 10 -39.98 -68.69 24.80
CA LEU A 10 -39.32 -67.50 25.34
C LEU A 10 -39.85 -66.22 24.70
N THR A 11 -40.19 -66.23 23.40
CA THR A 11 -40.88 -65.12 22.74
C THR A 11 -42.32 -64.95 23.23
N ALA A 12 -43.03 -66.05 23.50
CA ALA A 12 -44.39 -65.99 24.04
C ALA A 12 -44.41 -65.38 25.45
N LEU A 13 -43.44 -65.74 26.30
CA LEU A 13 -43.29 -65.18 27.66
C LEU A 13 -42.96 -63.67 27.62
N LEU A 14 -42.09 -63.24 26.70
CA LEU A 14 -41.70 -61.84 26.53
C LEU A 14 -42.84 -60.95 25.98
N PHE A 15 -43.76 -61.53 25.19
CA PHE A 15 -44.90 -60.79 24.61
C PHE A 15 -46.16 -60.81 25.49
N THR A 16 -46.35 -61.81 26.35
CA THR A 16 -47.49 -61.87 27.29
C THR A 16 -47.21 -61.14 28.61
N GLY A 17 -45.95 -61.01 29.01
CA GLY A 17 -45.54 -60.29 30.22
C GLY A 17 -46.00 -58.81 30.31
N PRO A 18 -45.96 -58.00 29.23
CA PRO A 18 -46.32 -56.59 29.32
C PRO A 18 -47.83 -56.32 29.31
N ILE A 19 -48.66 -57.27 28.88
CA ILE A 19 -50.10 -57.04 28.65
C ILE A 19 -50.91 -57.12 29.97
N CYS A 20 -50.40 -57.79 30.99
CA CYS A 20 -51.08 -57.91 32.29
C CYS A 20 -50.78 -56.79 33.30
N VAL A 21 -49.96 -55.79 32.96
CA VAL A 21 -49.62 -54.67 33.88
C VAL A 21 -50.48 -53.41 33.62
N GLY A 22 -51.41 -53.47 32.65
CA GLY A 22 -52.14 -52.31 32.14
C GLY A 22 -53.53 -52.02 32.70
N THR A 23 -54.04 -52.71 33.72
CA THR A 23 -55.39 -52.43 34.27
C THR A 23 -55.43 -52.36 35.78
N ALA A 24 -54.72 -51.38 36.34
CA ALA A 24 -55.08 -50.80 37.63
C ALA A 24 -55.53 -49.36 37.37
N PHE A 25 -56.73 -49.20 36.81
CA PHE A 25 -57.45 -47.93 36.89
C PHE A 25 -57.85 -47.72 38.36
N GLY A 26 -56.92 -47.15 39.12
CA GLY A 26 -57.26 -46.40 40.32
C GLY A 26 -57.91 -45.10 39.89
N VAL A 27 -59.19 -45.14 39.53
CA VAL A 27 -60.04 -43.96 39.64
C VAL A 27 -60.26 -43.78 41.15
N GLU A 28 -59.28 -43.16 41.81
CA GLU A 28 -59.55 -42.52 43.09
C GLU A 28 -60.60 -41.46 42.82
N ASN A 29 -61.75 -41.65 43.46
CA ASN A 29 -62.76 -40.61 43.60
C ASN A 29 -62.05 -39.29 43.90
N ALA A 30 -62.15 -38.33 42.97
CA ALA A 30 -61.77 -36.97 43.25
C ALA A 30 -62.44 -36.57 44.57
N PRO A 31 -61.67 -36.20 45.61
CA PRO A 31 -62.24 -35.71 46.86
C PRO A 31 -63.25 -34.62 46.50
N ARG A 32 -64.49 -34.74 46.94
CA ARG A 32 -65.49 -33.68 46.82
C ARG A 32 -65.01 -32.54 47.73
N ILE A 33 -64.06 -31.75 47.24
CA ILE A 33 -63.68 -30.48 47.84
C ILE A 33 -64.96 -29.66 47.86
N SER A 34 -65.40 -29.28 49.06
CA SER A 34 -66.56 -28.41 49.24
C SER A 34 -66.28 -27.08 48.57
N ASP A 35 -67.23 -26.49 47.83
CA ASP A 35 -67.05 -25.22 47.13
C ASP A 35 -66.50 -24.11 48.05
N ARG A 36 -66.76 -24.21 49.36
CA ARG A 36 -66.20 -23.33 50.40
C ARG A 36 -64.68 -23.41 50.54
N GLU A 37 -64.10 -24.62 50.47
CA GLU A 37 -62.65 -24.81 50.56
C GLU A 37 -61.95 -24.39 49.25
N ILE A 38 -62.63 -24.50 48.11
CA ILE A 38 -62.15 -23.97 46.81
C ILE A 38 -62.05 -22.44 46.88
N ILE A 39 -63.08 -21.78 47.39
CA ILE A 39 -63.11 -20.32 47.52
C ILE A 39 -61.97 -19.84 48.44
N GLU A 40 -61.76 -20.49 49.59
CA GLU A 40 -60.69 -20.11 50.52
C GLU A 40 -59.29 -20.29 49.93
N ARG A 41 -59.06 -21.37 49.17
CA ARG A 41 -57.79 -21.54 48.45
C ARG A 41 -57.64 -20.55 47.30
N LEU A 42 -58.72 -20.19 46.61
CA LEU A 42 -58.70 -19.17 45.55
C LEU A 42 -58.37 -17.78 46.09
N THR A 43 -58.99 -17.35 47.20
CA THR A 43 -58.66 -16.05 47.82
C THR A 43 -57.21 -16.02 48.31
N ARG A 44 -56.73 -17.10 48.95
CA ARG A 44 -55.32 -17.20 49.35
C ARG A 44 -54.36 -17.16 48.16
N LEU A 45 -54.74 -17.78 47.04
CA LEU A 45 -53.95 -17.79 45.81
C LEU A 45 -53.96 -16.42 45.11
N GLU A 46 -55.10 -15.72 45.14
CA GLU A 46 -55.24 -14.36 44.61
C GLU A 46 -54.40 -13.36 45.42
N GLU A 47 -54.40 -13.48 46.75
CA GLU A 47 -53.52 -12.70 47.62
C GLU A 47 -52.04 -13.02 47.37
N GLY A 48 -51.72 -14.32 47.18
CA GLY A 48 -50.40 -14.79 46.75
C GLY A 48 -49.95 -14.11 45.45
N GLN A 49 -50.77 -14.15 44.40
CA GLN A 49 -50.49 -13.49 43.13
C GLN A 49 -50.33 -11.98 43.28
N ARG A 50 -51.19 -11.30 44.04
CA ARG A 50 -51.08 -9.85 44.27
C ARG A 50 -49.78 -9.50 44.99
N SER A 51 -49.35 -10.30 45.97
CA SER A 51 -48.09 -10.08 46.66
C SER A 51 -46.88 -10.27 45.74
N ILE A 52 -46.92 -11.29 44.88
CA ILE A 52 -45.87 -11.57 43.89
C ILE A 52 -45.82 -10.45 42.85
N GLN A 53 -46.97 -9.99 42.36
CA GLN A 53 -47.05 -8.91 41.38
C GLN A 53 -46.46 -7.62 41.93
N LYS A 54 -46.82 -7.22 43.16
CA LYS A 54 -46.22 -6.06 43.84
C LYS A 54 -44.71 -6.21 44.01
N GLY A 55 -44.24 -7.37 44.49
CA GLY A 55 -42.80 -7.61 44.65
C GLY A 55 -42.04 -7.59 43.32
N MET A 56 -42.67 -8.02 42.22
CA MET A 56 -42.10 -7.98 40.88
C MET A 56 -42.03 -6.55 40.35
N GLU A 57 -43.09 -5.77 40.55
CA GLU A 57 -43.20 -4.37 40.11
C GLU A 57 -42.19 -3.47 40.85
N GLU A 58 -42.02 -3.66 42.15
CA GLU A 58 -40.99 -2.98 42.94
C GLU A 58 -39.57 -3.32 42.45
N ARG A 59 -39.31 -4.60 42.16
CA ARG A 59 -38.00 -5.03 41.63
C ARG A 59 -37.75 -4.50 40.23
N PHE A 60 -38.76 -4.48 39.37
CA PHE A 60 -38.65 -3.91 38.03
C PHE A 60 -38.35 -2.41 38.11
N THR A 61 -39.09 -1.67 38.93
CA THR A 61 -38.88 -0.23 39.12
C THR A 61 -37.49 0.07 39.68
N ALA A 62 -37.01 -0.74 40.64
CA ALA A 62 -35.67 -0.59 41.19
C ALA A 62 -34.58 -0.93 40.15
N MET A 63 -34.80 -1.95 39.32
CA MET A 63 -33.92 -2.35 38.24
C MET A 63 -33.83 -1.25 37.17
N GLU A 64 -34.96 -0.70 36.76
CA GLU A 64 -35.07 0.39 35.78
C GLU A 64 -34.31 1.63 36.26
N LYS A 65 -34.56 2.09 37.50
CA LYS A 65 -33.81 3.21 38.09
C LYS A 65 -32.31 2.97 38.12
N ARG A 66 -31.87 1.74 38.43
CA ARG A 66 -30.45 1.39 38.43
C ARG A 66 -29.86 1.38 37.02
N MET A 67 -30.64 0.95 36.04
CA MET A 67 -30.24 0.93 34.64
C MET A 67 -30.11 2.36 34.10
N ASP A 68 -31.09 3.23 34.37
CA ASP A 68 -31.05 4.65 34.01
C ASP A 68 -29.83 5.36 34.60
N GLN A 69 -29.57 5.16 35.89
CA GLN A 69 -28.38 5.74 36.52
C GLN A 69 -27.08 5.27 35.86
N ARG A 70 -27.00 4.00 35.45
CA ARG A 70 -25.85 3.47 34.73
C ARG A 70 -25.75 4.04 33.33
N PHE A 71 -26.85 4.19 32.62
CA PHE A 71 -26.89 4.80 31.29
C PHE A 71 -26.43 6.24 31.34
N VAL A 72 -26.97 7.07 32.25
CA VAL A 72 -26.54 8.47 32.41
C VAL A 72 -25.05 8.57 32.79
N ALA A 73 -24.57 7.68 33.67
CA ALA A 73 -23.14 7.64 34.02
C ALA A 73 -22.25 7.23 32.84
N MET A 74 -22.73 6.31 31.99
CA MET A 74 -22.05 5.86 30.78
C MET A 74 -22.01 6.96 29.72
N GLU A 75 -23.14 7.63 29.48
CA GLU A 75 -23.27 8.76 28.56
C GLU A 75 -22.31 9.88 28.93
N LYS A 76 -22.29 10.28 30.22
CA LYS A 76 -21.36 11.30 30.72
C LYS A 76 -19.88 10.91 30.53
N ARG A 77 -19.55 9.63 30.69
CA ARG A 77 -18.18 9.13 30.42
C ARG A 77 -17.86 9.16 28.93
N MET A 78 -18.82 8.81 28.09
CA MET A 78 -18.66 8.80 26.65
C MET A 78 -18.49 10.21 26.11
N ASP A 79 -19.25 11.18 26.61
CA ASP A 79 -19.08 12.61 26.28
C ASP A 79 -17.70 13.12 26.69
N LEU A 80 -17.27 12.88 27.95
CA LEU A 80 -15.94 13.27 28.42
C LEU A 80 -14.82 12.65 27.57
N MET A 81 -14.97 11.38 27.18
CA MET A 81 -14.01 10.68 26.35
C MET A 81 -14.03 11.21 24.91
N GLY A 82 -15.21 11.55 24.38
CA GLY A 82 -15.40 12.20 23.09
C GLY A 82 -14.72 13.57 23.04
N ASP A 83 -14.95 14.41 24.05
CA ASP A 83 -14.33 15.73 24.18
C ASP A 83 -12.81 15.64 24.30
N GLN A 84 -12.31 14.73 25.14
CA GLN A 84 -10.87 14.52 25.29
C GLN A 84 -10.24 14.04 23.97
N THR A 85 -10.90 13.13 23.27
CA THR A 85 -10.43 12.62 21.97
C THR A 85 -10.47 13.72 20.91
N GLY A 86 -11.52 14.53 20.87
CA GLY A 86 -11.64 15.67 19.97
C GLY A 86 -10.58 16.74 20.22
N GLN A 87 -10.28 17.03 21.48
CA GLN A 87 -9.18 17.93 21.85
C GLN A 87 -7.81 17.37 21.43
N GLN A 88 -7.57 16.07 21.63
CA GLN A 88 -6.32 15.44 21.18
C GLN A 88 -6.20 15.49 19.66
N ILE A 89 -7.24 15.12 18.92
CA ILE A 89 -7.24 15.15 17.45
C ILE A 89 -6.99 16.57 16.94
N SER A 90 -7.71 17.58 17.43
CA SER A 90 -7.50 18.97 17.00
C SER A 90 -6.10 19.49 17.33
N SER A 91 -5.51 19.06 18.46
CA SER A 91 -4.12 19.41 18.79
C SER A 91 -3.10 18.72 17.88
N LEU A 92 -3.38 17.50 17.44
CA LEU A 92 -2.56 16.77 16.49
C LEU A 92 -2.67 17.36 15.09
N GLU A 93 -3.88 17.71 14.66
CA GLU A 93 -4.17 18.33 13.37
C GLU A 93 -3.38 19.63 13.21
N LYS A 94 -3.43 20.54 14.21
CA LYS A 94 -2.63 21.76 14.21
C LYS A 94 -1.12 21.50 14.08
N ARG A 95 -0.60 20.52 14.82
CA ARG A 95 0.84 20.16 14.77
C ARG A 95 1.24 19.56 13.43
N VAL A 96 0.34 18.82 12.79
CA VAL A 96 0.56 18.24 11.47
C VAL A 96 0.53 19.33 10.42
N ASP A 97 -0.46 20.23 10.46
CA ASP A 97 -0.57 21.36 9.55
C ASP A 97 0.66 22.27 9.63
N ASP A 98 1.10 22.66 10.84
CA ASP A 98 2.31 23.49 11.02
C ASP A 98 3.56 22.83 10.40
N ARG A 99 3.69 21.50 10.54
CA ARG A 99 4.81 20.74 9.97
C ARG A 99 4.70 20.61 8.46
N LEU A 100 3.50 20.37 7.95
CA LEU A 100 3.23 20.30 6.53
C LEU A 100 3.54 21.65 5.90
N ASP A 101 3.02 22.76 6.42
CA ASP A 101 3.29 24.10 5.89
C ASP A 101 4.78 24.42 5.81
N ALA A 102 5.54 24.09 6.87
CA ALA A 102 6.99 24.23 6.87
C ALA A 102 7.66 23.37 5.77
N GLN A 103 7.24 22.11 5.62
CA GLN A 103 7.77 21.19 4.61
C GLN A 103 7.40 21.63 3.19
N TRP A 104 6.17 22.10 2.98
CA TRP A 104 5.66 22.62 1.70
C TRP A 104 6.46 23.84 1.27
N ASN A 105 6.71 24.79 2.18
CA ASN A 105 7.50 25.98 1.88
C ASN A 105 8.95 25.64 1.48
N LEU A 106 9.60 24.71 2.22
CA LEU A 106 10.94 24.23 1.86
C LEU A 106 10.96 23.53 0.49
N THR A 107 9.94 22.72 0.21
CA THR A 107 9.82 22.00 -1.07
C THR A 107 9.62 22.99 -2.22
N LEU A 108 8.83 24.05 -2.04
CA LEU A 108 8.64 25.10 -3.04
C LEU A 108 9.94 25.86 -3.33
N ILE A 109 10.71 26.21 -2.30
CA ILE A 109 12.02 26.86 -2.47
C ILE A 109 12.99 25.93 -3.23
N LEU A 110 13.02 24.65 -2.88
CA LEU A 110 13.86 23.65 -3.56
C LEU A 110 13.48 23.52 -5.04
N ILE A 111 12.18 23.42 -5.34
CA ILE A 111 11.68 23.35 -6.72
C ILE A 111 12.03 24.64 -7.48
N ALA A 112 11.81 25.81 -6.89
CA ALA A 112 12.17 27.09 -7.50
C ALA A 112 13.68 27.21 -7.76
N ALA A 113 14.52 26.70 -6.85
CA ALA A 113 15.97 26.66 -7.02
C ALA A 113 16.38 25.74 -8.18
N ILE A 114 15.75 24.56 -8.32
CA ILE A 114 16.00 23.64 -9.43
C ILE A 114 15.60 24.29 -10.76
N PHE A 115 14.40 24.86 -10.86
CA PHE A 115 13.96 25.56 -12.09
C PHE A 115 14.86 26.75 -12.41
N GLY A 116 15.29 27.51 -11.40
CA GLY A 116 16.27 28.58 -11.54
C GLY A 116 17.60 28.08 -12.09
N LEU A 117 18.11 26.95 -11.59
CA LEU A 117 19.35 26.32 -12.06
C LEU A 117 19.22 25.82 -13.50
N ILE A 118 18.10 25.17 -13.85
CA ILE A 118 17.84 24.70 -15.22
C ILE A 118 17.78 25.90 -16.18
N GLY A 119 17.05 26.95 -15.80
CA GLY A 119 17.01 28.20 -16.57
C GLY A 119 18.40 28.82 -16.74
N PHE A 120 19.20 28.83 -15.67
CA PHE A 120 20.57 29.33 -15.68
C PHE A 120 21.48 28.49 -16.58
N VAL A 121 21.41 27.16 -16.54
CA VAL A 121 22.20 26.26 -17.40
C VAL A 121 21.84 26.43 -18.87
N VAL A 122 20.55 26.58 -19.19
CA VAL A 122 20.08 26.85 -20.56
C VAL A 122 20.58 28.21 -21.06
N TRP A 123 20.62 29.22 -20.18
CA TRP A 123 21.21 30.53 -20.47
C TRP A 123 22.73 30.49 -20.64
N ASP A 124 23.43 29.77 -19.77
CA ASP A 124 24.89 29.60 -19.79
C ASP A 124 25.34 28.94 -21.11
N ARG A 125 24.68 27.86 -21.54
CA ARG A 125 24.97 27.20 -22.82
C ARG A 125 24.85 28.16 -24.02
N LYS A 126 23.83 29.04 -24.06
CA LYS A 126 23.69 30.02 -25.14
C LYS A 126 24.71 31.17 -25.08
N THR A 127 25.23 31.47 -23.89
CA THR A 127 26.11 32.62 -23.68
C THR A 127 27.60 32.22 -23.79
N ALA A 128 27.95 31.01 -23.36
CA ALA A 128 29.30 30.44 -23.41
C ALA A 128 29.73 29.96 -24.81
N ILE A 129 28.79 29.55 -25.67
CA ILE A 129 29.12 29.09 -27.04
C ILE A 129 29.48 30.26 -27.98
N LYS A 130 28.89 31.46 -27.79
CA LYS A 130 29.18 32.64 -28.65
C LYS A 130 30.67 33.03 -28.72
N PRO A 131 31.44 33.09 -27.62
CA PRO A 131 32.88 33.33 -27.70
C PRO A 131 33.67 32.11 -28.19
N LEU A 132 33.14 30.90 -28.00
CA LEU A 132 33.76 29.65 -28.43
C LEU A 132 33.70 29.50 -29.96
N GLU A 133 32.57 29.87 -30.57
CA GLU A 133 32.35 29.89 -32.02
C GLU A 133 33.34 30.81 -32.74
N ARG A 134 33.67 31.97 -32.15
CA ARG A 134 34.72 32.87 -32.69
C ARG A 134 36.12 32.26 -32.65
N ARG A 135 36.41 31.39 -31.68
CA ARG A 135 37.69 30.68 -31.61
C ARG A 135 37.73 29.52 -32.58
N PHE A 136 36.63 28.77 -32.70
CA PHE A 136 36.51 27.68 -33.67
C PHE A 136 36.57 28.17 -35.11
N THR A 137 35.90 29.27 -35.44
CA THR A 137 35.98 29.89 -36.77
C THR A 137 37.40 30.36 -37.10
N ARG A 138 38.12 30.95 -36.15
CA ARG A 138 39.55 31.30 -36.36
C ARG A 138 40.43 30.07 -36.56
N ILE A 139 40.19 28.99 -35.81
CA ILE A 139 40.92 27.72 -35.99
C ILE A 139 40.59 27.10 -37.35
N ALA A 140 39.31 27.06 -37.74
CA ALA A 140 38.85 26.56 -39.04
C ALA A 140 39.43 27.37 -40.19
N ASP A 141 39.40 28.71 -40.11
CA ASP A 141 39.96 29.63 -41.11
C ASP A 141 41.49 29.49 -41.24
N THR A 142 42.20 29.22 -40.13
CA THR A 142 43.66 28.95 -40.20
C THR A 142 43.96 27.62 -40.87
N ILE A 143 43.15 26.59 -40.61
CA ILE A 143 43.27 25.27 -41.24
C ILE A 143 42.89 25.36 -42.72
N GLU A 144 41.81 26.05 -43.05
CA GLU A 144 41.32 26.24 -44.43
C GLU A 144 42.30 27.08 -45.24
N ARG A 145 42.89 28.13 -44.65
CA ARG A 145 43.98 28.89 -45.29
C ARG A 145 45.27 28.09 -45.47
N ASP A 146 45.56 27.13 -44.59
CA ASP A 146 46.70 26.21 -44.74
C ASP A 146 46.41 25.09 -45.77
N LEU A 147 45.12 24.82 -46.06
CA LEU A 147 44.62 23.87 -47.06
C LEU A 147 44.32 24.48 -48.43
N GLU A 148 44.02 25.79 -48.52
CA GLU A 148 43.60 26.43 -49.77
C GLU A 148 44.75 26.50 -50.80
N PRO A 149 44.56 25.98 -52.02
CA PRO A 149 45.62 25.72 -53.00
C PRO A 149 46.02 26.94 -53.84
N GLU A 150 45.95 28.16 -53.31
CA GLU A 150 46.36 29.38 -54.04
C GLU A 150 47.61 30.05 -53.45
N SER A 151 48.75 29.35 -53.46
CA SER A 151 50.03 30.06 -53.44
C SER A 151 51.09 29.39 -54.34
N PRO A 152 51.75 30.13 -55.25
CA PRO A 152 52.67 29.58 -56.26
C PRO A 152 53.99 28.97 -55.75
N LYS A 153 54.18 28.77 -54.43
CA LYS A 153 55.43 28.27 -53.82
C LYS A 153 55.23 27.31 -52.63
N GLY A 154 54.13 26.53 -52.64
CA GLY A 154 53.98 25.31 -51.84
C GLY A 154 53.75 25.52 -50.33
N SER A 155 52.56 25.12 -49.89
CA SER A 155 52.12 25.02 -48.48
C SER A 155 53.19 24.39 -47.58
N ARG A 156 53.21 24.73 -46.30
CA ARG A 156 54.09 24.08 -45.30
C ARG A 156 53.87 22.56 -45.26
N PHE A 157 52.66 22.10 -45.51
CA PHE A 157 52.36 20.67 -45.65
C PHE A 157 52.95 20.10 -46.93
N ALA A 158 52.84 20.81 -48.06
CA ALA A 158 53.48 20.41 -49.32
C ALA A 158 55.02 20.42 -49.22
N ARG A 159 55.59 21.36 -48.44
CA ARG A 159 57.03 21.46 -48.18
C ARG A 159 57.49 20.35 -47.24
N LEU A 160 56.73 20.07 -46.19
CA LEU A 160 56.97 18.94 -45.29
C LEU A 160 56.85 17.63 -46.07
N MET A 161 55.86 17.50 -46.95
CA MET A 161 55.68 16.32 -47.79
C MET A 161 56.81 16.19 -48.82
N ASN A 162 57.29 17.30 -49.40
CA ASN A 162 58.45 17.28 -50.29
C ASN A 162 59.74 16.93 -49.54
N VAL A 163 59.95 17.44 -48.33
CA VAL A 163 61.11 17.07 -47.49
C VAL A 163 61.03 15.60 -47.09
N LEU A 164 59.86 15.10 -46.68
CA LEU A 164 59.64 13.69 -46.39
C LEU A 164 59.81 12.81 -47.65
N ARG A 165 59.45 13.31 -48.83
CA ARG A 165 59.63 12.65 -50.12
C ARG A 165 61.10 12.65 -50.58
N GLU A 166 61.86 13.69 -50.29
CA GLU A 166 63.29 13.79 -50.60
C GLU A 166 64.14 12.93 -49.66
N LEU A 167 63.69 12.71 -48.42
CA LEU A 167 64.33 11.84 -47.44
C LEU A 167 63.85 10.36 -47.50
N ALA A 168 62.77 10.08 -48.23
CA ALA A 168 62.23 8.73 -48.42
C ALA A 168 63.17 7.73 -49.14
N PRO A 169 64.06 8.13 -50.07
CA PRO A 169 65.02 7.21 -50.66
C PRO A 169 66.13 6.78 -49.69
N ASP A 170 66.49 7.64 -48.73
CA ASP A 170 67.63 7.44 -47.82
C ASP A 170 67.29 6.62 -46.57
N ASP A 171 66.01 6.54 -46.18
CA ASP A 171 65.56 5.75 -45.02
C ASP A 171 64.48 4.71 -45.41
N PRO A 172 64.81 3.40 -45.46
CA PRO A 172 63.86 2.35 -45.81
C PRO A 172 62.69 2.24 -44.83
N ARG A 173 62.82 2.73 -43.58
CA ARG A 173 61.72 2.74 -42.60
C ARG A 173 60.70 3.84 -42.89
N LEU A 174 61.15 4.98 -43.42
CA LEU A 174 60.29 6.11 -43.78
C LEU A 174 59.49 5.81 -45.05
N ALA A 175 60.11 5.18 -46.04
CA ALA A 175 59.45 4.70 -47.25
C ALA A 175 58.33 3.68 -46.95
N ASP A 176 58.59 2.75 -46.02
CA ASP A 176 57.63 1.75 -45.61
C ASP A 176 56.45 2.37 -44.83
N ALA A 177 56.71 3.36 -43.97
CA ALA A 177 55.68 4.10 -43.25
C ALA A 177 54.80 4.95 -44.19
N LEU A 178 55.39 5.62 -45.17
CA LEU A 178 54.66 6.42 -46.17
C LEU A 178 53.80 5.57 -47.10
N ARG A 179 54.26 4.35 -47.45
CA ARG A 179 53.45 3.36 -48.18
C ARG A 179 52.29 2.82 -47.35
N ARG A 180 52.51 2.51 -46.08
CA ARG A 180 51.47 1.99 -45.16
C ARG A 180 50.32 2.97 -44.93
N HIS A 181 50.60 4.27 -45.00
CA HIS A 181 49.59 5.33 -44.86
C HIS A 181 49.04 5.83 -46.21
N SER A 182 49.24 5.09 -47.31
CA SER A 182 48.71 5.36 -48.66
C SER A 182 49.12 6.71 -49.27
N LEU A 183 50.15 7.37 -48.74
CA LEU A 183 50.66 8.67 -49.21
C LEU A 183 51.59 8.56 -50.45
N LEU A 184 51.85 7.33 -50.91
CA LEU A 184 52.67 7.02 -52.10
C LEU A 184 51.91 6.25 -53.19
N GLU A 185 50.61 5.97 -53.01
CA GLU A 185 49.82 5.12 -53.93
C GLU A 185 49.44 5.85 -55.24
N ASP A 186 49.32 7.18 -55.21
CA ASP A 186 49.00 7.99 -56.41
C ASP A 186 50.26 8.43 -57.17
N LEU A 187 50.91 7.48 -57.86
CA LEU A 187 51.76 7.83 -59.00
C LEU A 187 51.41 7.00 -60.25
N PRO A 188 51.17 7.64 -61.41
CA PRO A 188 51.15 6.93 -62.68
C PRO A 188 52.54 6.32 -62.93
N ARG A 189 52.56 5.02 -63.20
CA ARG A 189 53.78 4.31 -63.64
C ARG A 189 54.36 5.02 -64.85
N ARG A 190 55.56 5.60 -64.71
CA ARG A 190 56.35 6.03 -65.86
C ARG A 190 57.15 4.82 -66.37
N PRO A 191 57.14 4.53 -67.68
CA PRO A 191 57.94 3.45 -68.25
C PRO A 191 59.44 3.76 -68.17
N ALA A 192 60.20 2.67 -68.20
CA ALA A 192 61.66 2.55 -68.06
C ALA A 192 62.49 3.62 -68.78
#